data_AF-A0A5M9MRK9-F1
#
_entry.id   AF-A0A5M9MRK9-F1
#
_cell.length_a   1.000
_cell.length_b   1.000
_cell.length_c   1.000
_cell.angle_alpha   90.00
_cell.angle_beta   90.00
_cell.angle_gamma   90.00
#
_symmetry.space_group_name_H-M   'P 1'
#
loop_
_entity.id
_entity.type
_entity.pdbx_description
1 polymer ?
#
loop_
_entity_poly.entity_id
_entity_poly.type
_entity_poly.pdbx_seq_one_letter_code
_entity_poly.pdbx_strand_id
1 'polypeptide(L)'
;MALANVVREAQQPVNEIYSRESEIRLHQRLSALQDTVHRKLVDQGILSEDISYELYLNMRYQGTETSIMVRKPQDGDFKQEFKMMHLREFSFLFPNQRPIIVDDVRVRGIGTNGHLRLNRPRLGEELKSTNFTPVSKETVERKSKVYFDGSGDCSTPIFLLQNLSPSVIVPGPAIIIDQTQTIVVAPGAEAKLLQSHVVIDIKTRFSSSLNIIERLDFSCALFGPDGGLVANAPHVPVHLGSMSYAVKFQHELHRGKLVPGDILVSNHPEVGGTHLPDITVITPVFERSGKEIAFYVASRGHHTDIGGLGGKSMPPDSTELWQEGAAITSFKLVHANKFDDKGISKILLIPGQYPGCFGSRHVSDNISDLKAQVAANHKGMILVQALIEEYTLPVVQFYMRAINQMRNSPLERTFDRHTLNLDLT
;
A
#
# COMPACT_ATOMS: atom_id res chain seq x y z
N MET A 1 16.87 -15.13 -18.10
CA MET A 1 18.00 -15.63 -17.29
C MET A 1 19.27 -14.76 -17.35
N ALA A 2 19.39 -13.78 -18.24
CA ALA A 2 20.62 -12.98 -18.43
C ALA A 2 20.80 -11.74 -17.50
N LEU A 3 19.91 -11.54 -16.51
CA LEU A 3 19.92 -10.37 -15.61
C LEU A 3 20.12 -10.74 -14.13
N ALA A 4 20.27 -12.02 -13.81
CA ALA A 4 20.46 -12.46 -12.43
C ALA A 4 21.93 -12.24 -12.02
N ASN A 5 22.14 -11.46 -10.97
CA ASN A 5 23.46 -11.38 -10.34
C ASN A 5 23.82 -12.70 -9.69
N VAL A 6 25.11 -13.04 -9.69
CA VAL A 6 25.63 -14.19 -8.95
C VAL A 6 25.78 -13.78 -7.50
N VAL A 7 25.03 -14.43 -6.60
CA VAL A 7 25.03 -14.10 -5.18
C VAL A 7 25.70 -15.19 -4.36
N ARG A 8 26.60 -14.80 -3.47
CA ARG A 8 27.22 -15.68 -2.47
C ARG A 8 27.08 -15.10 -1.08
N GLU A 9 26.64 -15.92 -0.14
CA GLU A 9 26.52 -15.54 1.27
C GLU A 9 27.46 -16.38 2.12
N ALA A 10 27.97 -15.76 3.19
CA ALA A 10 28.63 -16.44 4.29
C ALA A 10 28.16 -15.82 5.62
N GLN A 11 27.99 -16.65 6.64
CA GLN A 11 27.55 -16.20 7.96
C GLN A 11 28.31 -16.94 9.07
N GLN A 12 28.44 -16.32 10.23
CA GLN A 12 29.07 -16.90 11.41
C GLN A 12 28.33 -16.48 12.70
N PRO A 13 28.03 -17.41 13.63
CA PRO A 13 27.45 -17.07 14.92
C PRO A 13 28.45 -16.34 15.83
N VAL A 14 27.98 -15.38 16.62
CA VAL A 14 28.84 -14.56 17.51
C VAL A 14 28.31 -14.49 18.94
N ASN A 15 26.98 -14.39 19.15
CA ASN A 15 26.33 -14.27 20.46
C ASN A 15 27.09 -13.36 21.46
N GLU A 16 27.20 -12.08 21.12
CA GLU A 16 27.88 -11.06 21.95
C GLU A 16 26.96 -9.83 22.16
N ILE A 17 27.13 -9.11 23.27
CA ILE A 17 26.43 -7.84 23.50
C ILE A 17 27.04 -6.76 22.60
N TYR A 18 26.21 -6.04 21.85
CA TYR A 18 26.63 -4.94 20.98
C TYR A 18 27.10 -3.72 21.80
N SER A 19 28.40 -3.49 21.76
CA SER A 19 29.15 -2.40 22.40
C SER A 19 30.29 -1.91 21.51
N ARG A 20 30.88 -0.76 21.83
CA ARG A 20 32.06 -0.21 21.11
C ARG A 20 33.25 -1.18 21.07
N GLU A 21 33.43 -2.01 22.10
CA GLU A 21 34.49 -3.02 22.14
C GLU A 21 34.18 -4.23 21.24
N SER A 22 32.92 -4.70 21.27
CA SER A 22 32.47 -5.80 20.41
C SER A 22 32.47 -5.42 18.95
N GLU A 23 32.24 -4.14 18.64
CA GLU A 23 32.17 -3.63 17.27
C GLU A 23 33.46 -3.89 16.49
N ILE A 24 34.62 -3.73 17.14
CA ILE A 24 35.92 -4.04 16.53
C ILE A 24 35.99 -5.52 16.14
N ARG A 25 35.57 -6.43 17.02
CA ARG A 25 35.56 -7.89 16.76
C ARG A 25 34.55 -8.27 15.69
N LEU A 26 33.36 -7.67 15.71
CA LEU A 26 32.32 -7.88 14.69
C LEU A 26 32.80 -7.44 13.31
N HIS A 27 33.50 -6.29 13.22
CA HIS A 27 34.11 -5.82 11.98
C HIS A 27 35.20 -6.76 11.47
N GLN A 28 36.05 -7.31 12.35
CA GLN A 28 37.05 -8.32 11.96
C GLN A 28 36.40 -9.58 11.39
N ARG A 29 35.32 -10.07 12.02
CA ARG A 29 34.56 -11.23 11.52
C ARG A 29 33.87 -10.95 10.18
N LEU A 30 33.26 -9.77 10.03
CA LEU A 30 32.68 -9.33 8.76
C LEU A 30 33.74 -9.27 7.65
N SER A 31 34.94 -8.76 7.93
CA SER A 31 36.05 -8.74 6.97
C SER A 31 36.47 -10.15 6.55
N ALA A 32 36.62 -11.08 7.49
CA ALA A 32 36.99 -12.46 7.18
C ALA A 32 35.91 -13.21 6.35
N LEU A 33 34.64 -12.93 6.63
CA LEU A 33 33.52 -13.44 5.82
C LEU A 33 33.51 -12.80 4.43
N GLN A 34 33.81 -11.52 4.32
CA GLN A 34 33.95 -10.82 3.03
C GLN A 34 35.04 -11.46 2.17
N ASP A 35 36.22 -11.75 2.72
CA ASP A 35 37.30 -12.45 2.01
C ASP A 35 36.90 -13.86 1.57
N THR A 36 36.08 -14.54 2.36
CA THR A 36 35.54 -15.87 2.02
C THR A 36 34.55 -15.80 0.87
N VAL A 37 33.64 -14.83 0.89
CA VAL A 37 32.67 -14.60 -0.18
C VAL A 37 33.35 -14.13 -1.45
N HIS A 38 34.35 -13.26 -1.34
CA HIS A 38 35.15 -12.77 -2.45
C HIS A 38 35.78 -13.91 -3.24
N ARG A 39 36.53 -14.79 -2.55
CA ARG A 39 37.14 -15.98 -3.17
C ARG A 39 36.12 -16.85 -3.89
N LYS A 40 34.97 -17.13 -3.27
CA LYS A 40 33.90 -17.94 -3.89
C LYS A 40 33.34 -17.33 -5.17
N LEU A 41 33.27 -16.00 -5.27
CA LEU A 41 32.78 -15.29 -6.47
C LEU A 41 33.86 -15.24 -7.56
N VAL A 42 35.12 -15.01 -7.19
CA VAL A 42 36.26 -15.05 -8.11
C VAL A 42 36.46 -16.46 -8.68
N ASP A 43 36.32 -17.51 -7.86
CA ASP A 43 36.36 -18.92 -8.30
C ASP A 43 35.24 -19.25 -9.31
N GLN A 44 34.18 -18.45 -9.34
CA GLN A 44 33.08 -18.55 -10.31
C GLN A 44 33.27 -17.69 -11.56
N GLY A 45 34.45 -17.08 -11.71
CA GLY A 45 34.81 -16.27 -12.85
C GLY A 45 34.29 -14.83 -12.80
N ILE A 46 33.81 -14.35 -11.64
CA ILE A 46 33.43 -12.94 -11.47
C ILE A 46 34.69 -12.11 -11.21
N LEU A 47 34.87 -11.04 -11.99
CA LEU A 47 35.97 -10.10 -11.79
C LEU A 47 35.80 -9.34 -10.46
N SER A 48 36.90 -9.11 -9.75
CA SER A 48 36.88 -8.43 -8.45
C SER A 48 36.21 -7.05 -8.48
N GLU A 49 36.34 -6.33 -9.59
CA GLU A 49 35.72 -5.01 -9.82
C GLU A 49 34.19 -5.05 -9.99
N ASP A 50 33.65 -6.22 -10.32
CA ASP A 50 32.22 -6.46 -10.50
C ASP A 50 31.55 -7.06 -9.26
N ILE A 51 32.26 -7.13 -8.13
CA ILE A 51 31.75 -7.64 -6.85
C ILE A 51 31.44 -6.49 -5.91
N SER A 52 30.20 -6.47 -5.41
CA SER A 52 29.78 -5.60 -4.30
C SER A 52 29.40 -6.42 -3.07
N TYR A 53 29.48 -5.82 -1.89
CA TYR A 53 29.18 -6.49 -0.62
C TYR A 53 28.10 -5.79 0.17
N GLU A 54 27.24 -6.58 0.81
CA GLU A 54 26.27 -6.15 1.80
C GLU A 54 26.62 -6.86 3.11
N LEU A 55 26.86 -6.07 4.16
CA LEU A 55 27.25 -6.55 5.49
C LEU A 55 26.04 -6.46 6.43
N TYR A 56 25.83 -7.48 7.25
CA TYR A 56 24.67 -7.57 8.15
C TYR A 56 25.06 -8.04 9.54
N LEU A 57 24.35 -7.51 10.54
CA LEU A 57 24.29 -8.05 11.90
C LEU A 57 22.86 -8.49 12.18
N ASN A 58 22.68 -9.73 12.64
CA ASN A 58 21.39 -10.16 13.18
C ASN A 58 21.33 -9.78 14.65
N MET A 59 20.49 -8.79 14.96
CA MET A 59 20.46 -8.11 16.25
C MET A 59 19.12 -8.30 16.94
N ARG A 60 19.12 -8.43 18.26
CA ARG A 60 17.89 -8.50 19.08
C ARG A 60 18.10 -7.87 20.44
N TYR A 61 17.03 -7.60 21.16
CA TYR A 61 17.15 -7.23 22.57
C TYR A 61 17.40 -8.48 23.43
N GLN A 62 18.20 -8.35 24.48
CA GLN A 62 18.48 -9.45 25.40
C GLN A 62 17.17 -9.97 26.02
N GLY A 63 16.89 -11.27 25.90
CA GLY A 63 15.65 -11.88 26.39
C GLY A 63 14.45 -11.69 25.46
N THR A 64 14.67 -11.32 24.21
CA THR A 64 13.71 -11.54 23.11
C THR A 64 14.18 -12.70 22.25
N GLU A 65 13.25 -13.36 21.55
CA GLU A 65 13.54 -14.49 20.64
C GLU A 65 13.67 -14.04 19.18
N THR A 66 13.17 -12.84 18.83
CA THR A 66 13.16 -12.34 17.46
C THR A 66 14.38 -11.49 17.17
N SER A 67 15.14 -11.86 16.13
CA SER A 67 16.29 -11.10 15.62
C SER A 67 15.95 -10.38 14.32
N ILE A 68 16.45 -9.15 14.19
CA ILE A 68 16.31 -8.29 13.03
C ILE A 68 17.63 -8.31 12.26
N MET A 69 17.56 -8.55 10.95
CA MET A 69 18.72 -8.50 10.07
C MET A 69 19.04 -7.06 9.68
N VAL A 70 20.01 -6.46 10.37
CA VAL A 70 20.39 -5.05 10.20
C VAL A 70 21.52 -4.96 9.20
N ARG A 71 21.22 -4.37 8.03
CA ARG A 71 22.24 -4.04 7.02
C ARG A 71 23.12 -2.90 7.53
N LYS A 72 24.42 -2.94 7.26
CA LYS A 72 25.35 -1.83 7.56
C LYS A 72 24.84 -0.52 6.94
N PRO A 73 24.49 0.49 7.75
CA PRO A 73 24.09 1.80 7.24
C PRO A 73 25.33 2.58 6.74
N GLN A 74 25.11 3.69 6.03
CA GLN A 74 26.19 4.50 5.44
C GLN A 74 27.12 5.12 6.49
N ASP A 75 26.56 5.51 7.63
CA ASP A 75 27.29 6.05 8.79
C ASP A 75 27.94 4.96 9.66
N GLY A 76 27.60 3.69 9.43
CA GLY A 76 28.08 2.53 10.18
C GLY A 76 27.37 2.28 11.52
N ASP A 77 26.38 3.10 11.92
CA ASP A 77 25.71 2.94 13.21
C ASP A 77 24.62 1.85 13.19
N PHE A 78 25.06 0.60 13.34
CA PHE A 78 24.14 -0.54 13.45
C PHE A 78 23.15 -0.43 14.62
N LYS A 79 23.50 0.27 15.71
CA LYS A 79 22.63 0.39 16.88
C LYS A 79 21.45 1.31 16.56
N GLN A 80 21.70 2.43 15.91
CA GLN A 80 20.65 3.34 15.50
C GLN A 80 19.77 2.71 14.42
N GLU A 81 20.36 2.06 13.42
CA GLU A 81 19.60 1.35 12.38
C GLU A 81 18.73 0.23 12.97
N PHE A 82 19.27 -0.58 13.90
CA PHE A 82 18.50 -1.58 14.62
C PHE A 82 17.29 -0.98 15.35
N LYS A 83 17.47 0.15 16.05
CA LYS A 83 16.37 0.84 16.73
C LYS A 83 15.31 1.33 15.74
N MET A 84 15.72 1.91 14.61
CA MET A 84 14.78 2.34 13.57
C MET A 84 13.99 1.16 12.98
N MET A 85 14.67 0.06 12.67
CA MET A 85 14.03 -1.17 12.18
C MET A 85 13.09 -1.78 13.22
N HIS A 86 13.49 -1.80 14.50
CA HIS A 86 12.64 -2.30 15.59
C HIS A 86 11.39 -1.43 15.81
N LEU A 87 11.52 -0.10 15.72
CA LEU A 87 10.36 0.81 15.70
C LEU A 87 9.46 0.56 14.50
N ARG A 88 10.03 0.34 13.32
CA ARG A 88 9.26 0.07 12.11
C ARG A 88 8.49 -1.26 12.21
N GLU A 89 9.13 -2.31 12.71
CA GLU A 89 8.56 -3.66 12.74
C GLU A 89 7.60 -3.85 13.92
N PHE A 90 7.93 -3.31 15.08
CA PHE A 90 7.21 -3.57 16.33
C PHE A 90 6.59 -2.33 16.97
N SER A 91 6.83 -1.13 16.44
CA SER A 91 6.24 0.14 16.91
C SER A 91 6.61 0.55 18.34
N PHE A 92 7.64 -0.05 18.95
CA PHE A 92 8.17 0.37 20.25
C PHE A 92 9.68 0.16 20.33
N LEU A 93 10.30 0.72 21.38
CA LEU A 93 11.67 0.43 21.79
C LEU A 93 11.67 -0.06 23.23
N PHE A 94 12.57 -0.97 23.56
CA PHE A 94 12.85 -1.24 24.97
C PHE A 94 13.63 -0.06 25.58
N PRO A 95 13.48 0.20 26.89
CA PRO A 95 14.23 1.23 27.59
C PRO A 95 15.74 1.13 27.30
N ASN A 96 16.45 2.26 27.27
CA ASN A 96 17.86 2.38 26.87
C ASN A 96 18.86 1.49 27.66
N GLN A 97 18.40 0.81 28.70
CA GLN A 97 19.18 -0.10 29.56
C GLN A 97 19.17 -1.55 29.08
N ARG A 98 18.23 -1.96 28.21
CA ARG A 98 18.15 -3.36 27.74
C ARG A 98 19.27 -3.62 26.71
N PRO A 99 20.20 -4.56 26.95
CA PRO A 99 21.30 -4.83 26.04
C PRO A 99 20.81 -5.34 24.67
N ILE A 100 21.53 -4.99 23.61
CA ILE A 100 21.32 -5.53 22.27
C ILE A 100 22.33 -6.65 22.06
N ILE A 101 21.87 -7.82 21.63
CA ILE A 101 22.67 -9.01 21.33
C ILE A 101 22.84 -9.12 19.83
N VAL A 102 24.03 -9.47 19.37
CA VAL A 102 24.29 -9.90 17.99
C VAL A 102 24.39 -11.42 17.98
N ASP A 103 23.42 -12.08 17.36
CA ASP A 103 23.39 -13.55 17.28
C ASP A 103 24.36 -14.06 16.20
N ASP A 104 24.38 -13.41 15.04
CA ASP A 104 25.29 -13.73 13.94
C ASP A 104 25.68 -12.52 13.09
N VAL A 105 26.82 -12.68 12.39
CA VAL A 105 27.32 -11.79 11.36
C VAL A 105 27.13 -12.43 9.99
N ARG A 106 26.73 -11.66 8.99
CA ARG A 106 26.53 -12.15 7.62
C ARG A 106 27.12 -11.19 6.59
N VAL A 107 27.69 -11.76 5.54
CA VAL A 107 28.12 -11.03 4.35
C VAL A 107 27.48 -11.65 3.12
N ARG A 108 26.87 -10.79 2.29
CA ARG A 108 26.39 -11.13 0.95
C ARG A 108 27.28 -10.44 -0.07
N GLY A 109 27.91 -11.21 -0.93
CA GLY A 109 28.61 -10.73 -2.11
C GLY A 109 27.73 -10.90 -3.33
N ILE A 110 27.70 -9.87 -4.16
CA ILE A 110 26.88 -9.79 -5.36
C ILE A 110 27.82 -9.52 -6.53
N GLY A 111 28.02 -10.53 -7.35
CA GLY A 111 28.76 -10.46 -8.61
C GLY A 111 27.84 -10.08 -9.75
N THR A 112 28.13 -8.96 -10.43
CA THR A 112 27.47 -8.60 -11.67
C THR A 112 28.25 -9.17 -12.86
N ASN A 113 27.58 -9.76 -13.86
CA ASN A 113 28.28 -10.15 -15.09
C ASN A 113 28.57 -8.89 -15.91
N GLY A 114 29.76 -8.30 -15.76
CA GLY A 114 30.18 -7.08 -16.48
C GLY A 114 30.10 -7.17 -18.01
N HIS A 115 30.04 -8.39 -18.57
CA HIS A 115 29.91 -8.63 -20.01
C HIS A 115 28.58 -8.18 -20.64
N LEU A 116 27.56 -7.83 -19.84
CA LEU A 116 26.28 -7.29 -20.34
C LEU A 116 26.01 -5.87 -19.83
N ARG A 117 27.04 -5.04 -19.63
CA ARG A 117 26.84 -3.58 -19.69
C ARG A 117 26.51 -3.19 -21.12
N LEU A 118 25.28 -3.48 -21.56
CA LEU A 118 24.67 -2.69 -22.61
C LEU A 118 24.74 -1.24 -22.09
N ASN A 119 25.49 -0.37 -22.79
CA ASN A 119 25.51 1.08 -22.58
C ASN A 119 24.14 1.68 -22.94
N ARG A 120 23.08 1.15 -22.31
CA ARG A 120 21.71 1.64 -22.44
C ARG A 120 21.36 2.28 -21.09
N PRO A 121 20.83 3.51 -21.10
CA PRO A 121 20.34 4.13 -19.88
C PRO A 121 19.32 3.20 -19.22
N ARG A 122 19.30 3.18 -17.88
CA ARG A 122 18.27 2.41 -17.16
C ARG A 122 16.90 2.98 -17.54
N LEU A 123 15.86 2.14 -17.55
CA LEU A 123 14.49 2.55 -17.88
C LEU A 123 14.07 3.88 -17.22
N GLY A 124 14.32 4.01 -15.91
CA GLY A 124 13.98 5.22 -15.16
C GLY A 124 14.85 6.46 -15.48
N GLU A 125 16.09 6.27 -15.92
CA GLU A 125 16.99 7.36 -16.35
C GLU A 125 16.62 7.84 -17.75
N GLU A 126 16.35 6.91 -18.68
CA GLU A 126 15.89 7.19 -20.03
C GLU A 126 14.55 7.93 -19.98
N LEU A 127 13.59 7.42 -19.20
CA LEU A 127 12.26 8.03 -19.05
C LEU A 127 12.31 9.47 -18.51
N LYS A 128 13.28 9.80 -17.64
CA LYS A 128 13.45 11.14 -17.06
C LYS A 128 14.21 12.10 -17.99
N SER A 129 15.17 11.60 -18.73
CA SER A 129 16.05 12.43 -19.58
C SER A 129 15.52 12.60 -21.02
N THR A 130 14.59 11.75 -21.45
CA THR A 130 14.01 11.80 -22.80
C THR A 130 13.03 12.96 -22.93
N ASN A 131 13.27 13.82 -23.91
CA ASN A 131 12.31 14.82 -24.36
C ASN A 131 11.33 14.17 -25.34
N PHE A 132 10.11 13.93 -24.87
CA PHE A 132 9.09 13.28 -25.69
C PHE A 132 8.36 14.26 -26.60
N THR A 133 8.08 13.83 -27.83
CA THR A 133 7.26 14.57 -28.79
C THR A 133 5.97 13.81 -29.13
N PRO A 134 4.86 14.49 -29.45
CA PRO A 134 3.65 13.80 -29.89
C PRO A 134 3.87 13.02 -31.18
N VAL A 135 3.28 11.83 -31.29
CA VAL A 135 3.33 10.99 -32.49
C VAL A 135 2.73 11.71 -33.71
N SER A 136 3.38 11.58 -34.86
CA SER A 136 2.89 12.15 -36.12
C SER A 136 1.66 11.41 -36.63
N LYS A 137 0.67 12.14 -37.15
CA LYS A 137 -0.53 11.57 -37.78
C LYS A 137 -0.21 10.73 -39.03
N GLU A 138 0.94 10.94 -39.65
CA GLU A 138 1.40 10.20 -40.83
C GLU A 138 1.80 8.76 -40.51
N THR A 139 2.12 8.47 -39.24
CA THR A 139 2.49 7.13 -38.78
C THR A 139 1.28 6.22 -38.49
N VAL A 140 0.06 6.76 -38.65
CA VAL A 140 -1.17 5.99 -38.48
C VAL A 140 -1.32 5.03 -39.65
N GLU A 141 -1.24 3.73 -39.36
CA GLU A 141 -1.41 2.66 -40.35
C GLU A 141 -2.86 2.60 -40.82
N ARG A 142 -3.81 2.64 -39.87
CA ARG A 142 -5.24 2.68 -40.15
C ARG A 142 -6.02 3.19 -38.94
N LYS A 143 -7.31 3.44 -39.11
CA LYS A 143 -8.25 3.70 -38.01
C LYS A 143 -9.29 2.58 -37.95
N SER A 144 -9.68 2.20 -36.75
CA SER A 144 -10.78 1.25 -36.51
C SER A 144 -11.73 1.81 -35.46
N LYS A 145 -12.99 1.38 -35.50
CA LYS A 145 -13.98 1.70 -34.48
C LYS A 145 -13.80 0.72 -33.32
N VAL A 146 -13.49 1.22 -32.13
CA VAL A 146 -13.19 0.42 -30.94
C VAL A 146 -14.02 0.95 -29.77
N TYR A 147 -14.70 0.05 -29.07
CA TYR A 147 -15.47 0.40 -27.88
C TYR A 147 -14.55 0.47 -26.66
N PHE A 148 -14.59 1.59 -25.94
CA PHE A 148 -13.96 1.76 -24.63
C PHE A 148 -15.02 1.98 -23.57
N ASP A 149 -14.94 1.21 -22.48
CA ASP A 149 -15.85 1.39 -21.36
C ASP A 149 -15.73 2.82 -20.79
N GLY A 150 -16.88 3.47 -20.55
CA GLY A 150 -16.97 4.87 -20.14
C GLY A 150 -16.81 5.93 -21.25
N SER A 151 -16.23 5.61 -22.41
CA SER A 151 -16.10 6.55 -23.56
C SER A 151 -16.94 6.14 -24.77
N GLY A 152 -17.47 4.91 -24.79
CA GLY A 152 -18.23 4.36 -25.89
C GLY A 152 -17.37 4.06 -27.12
N ASP A 153 -18.01 4.12 -28.29
CA ASP A 153 -17.36 3.88 -29.57
C ASP A 153 -16.39 5.00 -29.96
N CYS A 154 -15.10 4.69 -30.04
CA CYS A 154 -14.04 5.61 -30.41
C CYS A 154 -13.47 5.27 -31.80
N SER A 155 -13.21 6.29 -32.62
CA SER A 155 -12.40 6.13 -33.84
C SER A 155 -10.92 6.10 -33.46
N THR A 156 -10.35 4.89 -33.36
CA THR A 156 -9.04 4.65 -32.76
C THR A 156 -7.95 4.46 -33.82
N PRO A 157 -6.90 5.30 -33.85
CA PRO A 157 -5.75 5.09 -34.70
C PRO A 157 -4.96 3.84 -34.27
N ILE A 158 -4.52 3.09 -35.26
CA ILE A 158 -3.70 1.90 -35.14
C ILE A 158 -2.32 2.23 -35.68
N PHE A 159 -1.29 1.97 -34.88
CA PHE A 159 0.12 2.14 -35.20
C PHE A 159 0.80 0.78 -35.25
N LEU A 160 1.83 0.63 -36.08
CA LEU A 160 2.74 -0.50 -36.02
C LEU A 160 3.97 -0.09 -35.21
N LEU A 161 4.33 -0.85 -34.19
CA LEU A 161 5.42 -0.49 -33.27
C LEU A 161 6.74 -0.27 -34.02
N GLN A 162 7.01 -1.08 -35.04
CA GLN A 162 8.19 -0.99 -35.89
C GLN A 162 8.28 0.30 -36.72
N ASN A 163 7.18 1.01 -36.93
CA ASN A 163 7.12 2.27 -37.68
C ASN A 163 7.20 3.49 -36.75
N LEU A 164 7.19 3.29 -35.43
CA LEU A 164 7.29 4.37 -34.47
C LEU A 164 8.75 4.57 -34.03
N SER A 165 9.21 5.81 -34.07
CA SER A 165 10.53 6.17 -33.55
C SER A 165 10.52 6.25 -32.02
N PRO A 166 11.65 5.96 -31.34
CA PRO A 166 11.80 6.26 -29.93
C PRO A 166 11.56 7.75 -29.62
N SER A 167 11.27 8.06 -28.36
CA SER A 167 10.98 9.41 -27.85
C SER A 167 9.65 10.00 -28.31
N VAL A 168 8.71 9.19 -28.80
CA VAL A 168 7.35 9.66 -29.13
C VAL A 168 6.33 9.29 -28.06
N ILE A 169 5.30 10.14 -27.94
CA ILE A 169 4.10 9.89 -27.15
C ILE A 169 2.93 9.58 -28.07
N VAL A 170 2.27 8.44 -27.83
CA VAL A 170 1.00 8.07 -28.45
C VAL A 170 -0.12 8.29 -27.43
N PRO A 171 -0.94 9.35 -27.55
CA PRO A 171 -2.07 9.56 -26.65
C PRO A 171 -3.19 8.57 -26.94
N GLY A 172 -3.85 8.07 -25.90
CA GLY A 172 -5.06 7.26 -26.04
C GLY A 172 -6.31 8.10 -26.38
N PRO A 173 -7.34 7.51 -27.02
CA PRO A 173 -7.44 6.11 -27.42
C PRO A 173 -6.54 5.77 -28.63
N ALA A 174 -5.73 4.72 -28.53
CA ALA A 174 -4.88 4.22 -29.62
C ALA A 174 -4.62 2.72 -29.50
N ILE A 175 -4.26 2.07 -30.61
CA ILE A 175 -3.76 0.69 -30.62
C ILE A 175 -2.36 0.69 -31.23
N ILE A 176 -1.40 0.01 -30.60
CA ILE A 176 -0.06 -0.19 -31.12
C ILE A 176 0.15 -1.69 -31.31
N ILE A 177 0.33 -2.14 -32.54
CA ILE A 177 0.53 -3.55 -32.89
C ILE A 177 2.02 -3.81 -33.00
N ASP A 178 2.48 -4.84 -32.29
CA ASP A 178 3.80 -5.43 -32.41
C ASP A 178 3.68 -6.83 -33.06
N GLN A 179 4.80 -7.44 -33.42
CA GLN A 179 4.83 -8.76 -34.07
C GLN A 179 4.20 -9.88 -33.21
N THR A 180 4.25 -9.73 -31.88
CA THR A 180 3.80 -10.77 -30.93
C THR A 180 2.63 -10.34 -30.05
N GLN A 181 2.27 -9.06 -30.05
CA GLN A 181 1.31 -8.51 -29.10
C GLN A 181 0.59 -7.27 -29.65
N THR A 182 -0.57 -6.96 -29.08
CA THR A 182 -1.32 -5.74 -29.37
C THR A 182 -1.46 -4.93 -28.08
N ILE A 183 -0.94 -3.72 -28.08
CA ILE A 183 -0.97 -2.79 -26.96
C ILE A 183 -2.15 -1.84 -27.17
N VAL A 184 -3.07 -1.80 -26.21
CA VAL A 184 -4.22 -0.89 -26.23
C VAL A 184 -3.95 0.27 -25.27
N VAL A 185 -3.92 1.49 -25.80
CA VAL A 185 -3.78 2.72 -25.02
C VAL A 185 -5.17 3.30 -24.82
N ALA A 186 -5.70 3.17 -23.60
CA ALA A 186 -7.05 3.61 -23.27
C ALA A 186 -7.19 5.16 -23.26
N PRO A 187 -8.40 5.71 -23.46
CA PRO A 187 -8.67 7.13 -23.22
C PRO A 187 -8.13 7.60 -21.86
N GLY A 188 -7.40 8.72 -21.84
CA GLY A 188 -6.78 9.25 -20.62
C GLY A 188 -5.42 8.63 -20.25
N ALA A 189 -4.96 7.62 -20.98
CA ALA A 189 -3.60 7.11 -20.91
C ALA A 189 -2.74 7.64 -22.07
N GLU A 190 -1.42 7.54 -21.94
CA GLU A 190 -0.46 7.79 -23.01
C GLU A 190 0.62 6.71 -23.02
N ALA A 191 1.08 6.33 -24.22
CA ALA A 191 2.22 5.43 -24.39
C ALA A 191 3.46 6.24 -24.75
N LYS A 192 4.50 6.14 -23.93
CA LYS A 192 5.83 6.74 -24.13
C LYS A 192 6.75 5.67 -24.71
N LEU A 193 7.23 5.89 -25.92
CA LEU A 193 8.15 4.95 -26.58
C LEU A 193 9.59 5.30 -26.21
N LEU A 194 10.29 4.32 -25.68
CA LEU A 194 11.72 4.34 -25.39
C LEU A 194 12.45 3.44 -26.38
N GLN A 195 13.79 3.40 -26.30
CA GLN A 195 14.59 2.56 -27.20
C GLN A 195 14.25 1.06 -27.13
N SER A 196 13.79 0.61 -25.97
CA SER A 196 13.54 -0.82 -25.71
C SER A 196 12.25 -1.11 -24.94
N HIS A 197 11.48 -0.08 -24.60
CA HIS A 197 10.29 -0.21 -23.78
C HIS A 197 9.16 0.68 -24.32
N VAL A 198 7.93 0.22 -24.15
CA VAL A 198 6.74 1.07 -24.27
C VAL A 198 6.19 1.26 -22.86
N VAL A 199 6.24 2.49 -22.35
CA VAL A 199 5.74 2.83 -21.01
C VAL A 199 4.34 3.40 -21.13
N ILE A 200 3.36 2.73 -20.52
CA ILE A 200 1.99 3.25 -20.45
C ILE A 200 1.85 4.08 -19.18
N ASP A 201 1.56 5.36 -19.35
CA ASP A 201 1.30 6.30 -18.27
C ASP A 201 -0.21 6.59 -18.21
N ILE A 202 -0.82 6.31 -17.08
CA ILE A 202 -2.25 6.49 -16.86
C ILE A 202 -2.43 7.82 -16.12
N LYS A 203 -2.84 8.87 -16.85
CA LYS A 203 -2.94 10.23 -16.27
C LYS A 203 -4.10 10.39 -15.29
N THR A 204 -5.07 9.48 -15.28
CA THR A 204 -6.10 9.40 -14.26
C THR A 204 -5.52 8.82 -12.97
N ARG A 205 -4.81 9.67 -12.22
CA ARG A 205 -4.54 9.42 -10.80
C ARG A 205 -5.85 9.60 -10.05
N PHE A 206 -6.35 8.52 -9.45
CA PHE A 206 -7.60 8.59 -8.68
C PHE A 206 -7.43 9.38 -7.36
N SER A 207 -6.20 9.54 -6.85
CA SER A 207 -5.87 10.35 -5.68
C SER A 207 -4.73 11.33 -5.99
N SER A 208 -4.80 12.55 -5.45
CA SER A 208 -3.75 13.58 -5.54
C SER A 208 -2.89 13.66 -4.27
N SER A 209 -3.21 12.91 -3.21
CA SER A 209 -2.55 13.05 -1.91
C SER A 209 -1.27 12.20 -1.81
N LEU A 210 -0.16 12.86 -1.42
CA LEU A 210 1.11 12.19 -1.12
C LEU A 210 0.99 11.22 0.06
N ASN A 211 0.05 11.45 0.98
CA ASN A 211 -0.19 10.56 2.12
C ASN A 211 -0.73 9.18 1.67
N ILE A 212 -1.61 9.13 0.66
CA ILE A 212 -2.13 7.87 0.12
C ILE A 212 -1.12 7.21 -0.83
N ILE A 213 -0.41 7.99 -1.65
CA ILE A 213 0.47 7.45 -2.70
C ILE A 213 1.87 7.09 -2.19
N GLU A 214 2.48 7.94 -1.36
CA GLU A 214 3.87 7.75 -0.91
C GLU A 214 3.96 7.21 0.52
N ARG A 215 3.10 7.68 1.43
CA ARG A 215 3.11 7.22 2.83
C ARG A 215 2.30 5.94 3.07
N LEU A 216 1.51 5.52 2.08
CA LEU A 216 0.61 4.36 2.17
C LEU A 216 -0.30 4.41 3.40
N ASP A 217 -0.72 5.62 3.79
CA ASP A 217 -1.55 5.85 4.96
C ASP A 217 -3.03 5.59 4.67
N PHE A 218 -3.28 4.33 4.28
CA PHE A 218 -4.60 3.79 4.05
C PHE A 218 -4.65 2.32 4.43
N SER A 219 -5.84 1.79 4.61
CA SER A 219 -6.05 0.37 4.85
C SER A 219 -7.30 -0.11 4.16
N CYS A 220 -7.26 -1.31 3.60
CA CYS A 220 -8.41 -1.98 3.01
C CYS A 220 -8.71 -3.26 3.79
N ALA A 221 -9.99 -3.55 3.96
CA ALA A 221 -10.45 -4.70 4.72
C ALA A 221 -11.74 -5.29 4.16
N LEU A 222 -11.92 -6.58 4.42
CA LEU A 222 -13.08 -7.40 4.09
C LEU A 222 -13.80 -7.80 5.37
N PHE A 223 -15.12 -7.68 5.35
CA PHE A 223 -15.99 -7.93 6.49
C PHE A 223 -17.13 -8.86 6.09
N GLY A 224 -17.59 -9.66 7.05
CA GLY A 224 -18.72 -10.57 6.91
C GLY A 224 -20.06 -9.84 6.74
N PRO A 225 -21.15 -10.61 6.56
CA PRO A 225 -22.51 -10.05 6.39
C PRO A 225 -23.02 -9.29 7.62
N ASP A 226 -22.44 -9.54 8.80
CA ASP A 226 -22.70 -8.88 10.08
C ASP A 226 -21.77 -7.67 10.35
N GLY A 227 -20.90 -7.32 9.38
CA GLY A 227 -19.87 -6.30 9.55
C GLY A 227 -18.65 -6.76 10.36
N GLY A 228 -18.53 -8.04 10.72
CA GLY A 228 -17.36 -8.57 11.42
C GLY A 228 -16.11 -8.64 10.53
N LEU A 229 -14.97 -8.13 11.02
CA LEU A 229 -13.70 -8.18 10.29
C LEU A 229 -13.24 -9.61 9.98
N VAL A 230 -13.05 -9.92 8.70
CA VAL A 230 -12.54 -11.20 8.19
C VAL A 230 -11.05 -11.13 7.83
N ALA A 231 -10.66 -10.13 7.04
CA ALA A 231 -9.29 -9.96 6.57
C ALA A 231 -8.95 -8.48 6.34
N ASN A 232 -7.69 -8.10 6.51
CA ASN A 232 -7.21 -6.73 6.30
C ASN A 232 -5.80 -6.70 5.71
N ALA A 233 -5.46 -5.60 5.03
CA ALA A 233 -4.09 -5.30 4.60
C ALA A 233 -3.20 -4.90 5.79
N PRO A 234 -1.89 -5.21 5.78
CA PRO A 234 -1.01 -5.17 6.96
C PRO A 234 -0.47 -3.78 7.37
N HIS A 235 -0.91 -2.70 6.73
CA HIS A 235 -0.11 -1.45 6.72
C HIS A 235 -0.30 -0.50 7.90
N VAL A 236 -1.46 -0.49 8.59
CA VAL A 236 -1.72 0.43 9.71
C VAL A 236 -2.51 -0.26 10.84
N PRO A 237 -1.85 -0.72 11.93
CA PRO A 237 -2.48 -1.50 12.99
C PRO A 237 -3.67 -0.84 13.70
N VAL A 238 -3.64 0.49 13.86
CA VAL A 238 -4.70 1.25 14.54
C VAL A 238 -6.03 1.22 13.79
N HIS A 239 -5.99 1.00 12.46
CA HIS A 239 -7.20 0.88 11.64
C HIS A 239 -7.95 -0.43 11.88
N LEU A 240 -7.31 -1.50 12.38
CA LEU A 240 -7.95 -2.83 12.45
C LEU A 240 -9.16 -2.88 13.38
N GLY A 241 -9.00 -2.44 14.63
CA GLY A 241 -10.08 -2.52 15.63
C GLY A 241 -11.20 -1.52 15.35
N SER A 242 -10.82 -0.28 15.04
CA SER A 242 -11.75 0.85 14.86
C SER A 242 -12.59 0.72 13.58
N MET A 243 -12.02 0.22 12.48
CA MET A 243 -12.75 0.02 11.23
C MET A 243 -13.81 -1.10 11.34
N SER A 244 -13.53 -2.16 12.09
CA SER A 244 -14.52 -3.21 12.42
C SER A 244 -15.74 -2.63 13.15
N TYR A 245 -15.51 -1.75 14.11
CA TYR A 245 -16.60 -1.06 14.80
C TYR A 245 -17.37 -0.13 13.86
N ALA A 246 -16.68 0.60 12.99
CA ALA A 246 -17.32 1.47 12.00
C ALA A 246 -18.26 0.70 11.06
N VAL A 247 -17.79 -0.40 10.46
CA VAL A 247 -18.63 -1.21 9.55
C VAL A 247 -19.83 -1.80 10.29
N LYS A 248 -19.65 -2.33 11.50
CA LYS A 248 -20.77 -2.84 12.33
C LYS A 248 -21.78 -1.77 12.67
N PHE A 249 -21.33 -0.59 13.07
CA PHE A 249 -22.22 0.53 13.37
C PHE A 249 -23.05 0.91 12.13
N GLN A 250 -22.41 1.05 10.98
CA GLN A 250 -23.12 1.36 9.73
C GLN A 250 -24.07 0.22 9.29
N HIS A 251 -23.69 -1.04 9.49
CA HIS A 251 -24.54 -2.20 9.23
C HIS A 251 -25.84 -2.12 10.05
N GLU A 252 -25.74 -1.87 11.35
CA GLU A 252 -26.92 -1.76 12.23
C GLU A 252 -27.77 -0.53 11.90
N LEU A 253 -27.14 0.63 11.71
CA LEU A 253 -27.84 1.89 11.41
C LEU A 253 -28.68 1.79 10.12
N HIS A 254 -28.14 1.11 9.11
CA HIS A 254 -28.73 0.99 7.78
C HIS A 254 -29.34 -0.39 7.48
N ARG A 255 -29.56 -1.23 8.49
CA ARG A 255 -30.15 -2.56 8.32
C ARG A 255 -31.46 -2.48 7.55
N GLY A 256 -31.52 -3.16 6.40
CA GLY A 256 -32.68 -3.18 5.50
C GLY A 256 -32.93 -1.89 4.69
N LYS A 257 -32.03 -0.89 4.75
CA LYS A 257 -32.18 0.42 4.07
C LYS A 257 -31.21 0.65 2.91
N LEU A 258 -30.17 -0.18 2.78
CA LEU A 258 -29.19 -0.08 1.71
C LEU A 258 -29.69 -0.82 0.46
N VAL A 259 -29.33 -0.29 -0.69
CA VAL A 259 -29.57 -0.92 -2.00
C VAL A 259 -28.25 -1.15 -2.74
N PRO A 260 -28.20 -2.07 -3.73
CA PRO A 260 -27.02 -2.25 -4.56
C PRO A 260 -26.55 -0.92 -5.17
N GLY A 261 -25.25 -0.65 -5.07
CA GLY A 261 -24.63 0.60 -5.52
C GLY A 261 -24.62 1.73 -4.48
N ASP A 262 -25.12 1.51 -3.26
CA ASP A 262 -24.89 2.43 -2.15
C ASP A 262 -23.45 2.32 -1.63
N ILE A 263 -22.84 3.45 -1.24
CA ILE A 263 -21.54 3.53 -0.55
C ILE A 263 -21.66 4.55 0.57
N LEU A 264 -21.17 4.18 1.75
CA LEU A 264 -21.23 4.99 2.96
C LEU A 264 -19.87 5.61 3.27
N VAL A 265 -19.90 6.73 3.99
CA VAL A 265 -18.70 7.38 4.52
C VAL A 265 -18.90 7.81 5.97
N SER A 266 -17.86 7.63 6.80
CA SER A 266 -17.86 8.00 8.22
C SER A 266 -16.44 8.18 8.77
N ASN A 267 -16.28 9.09 9.73
CA ASN A 267 -15.03 9.32 10.48
C ASN A 267 -15.26 9.75 11.95
N HIS A 268 -16.52 9.89 12.38
CA HIS A 268 -16.84 10.36 13.72
C HIS A 268 -16.36 9.34 14.79
N PRO A 269 -15.74 9.77 15.90
CA PRO A 269 -15.16 8.87 16.90
C PRO A 269 -16.18 7.91 17.52
N GLU A 270 -17.40 8.39 17.81
CA GLU A 270 -18.50 7.55 18.35
C GLU A 270 -18.90 6.37 17.45
N VAL A 271 -18.53 6.39 16.17
CA VAL A 271 -18.86 5.35 15.18
C VAL A 271 -17.62 4.69 14.61
N GLY A 272 -16.52 4.65 15.38
CA GLY A 272 -15.31 3.92 15.03
C GLY A 272 -14.29 4.74 14.23
N GLY A 273 -14.41 6.06 14.20
CA GLY A 273 -13.34 6.96 13.79
C GLY A 273 -12.13 6.88 14.74
N THR A 274 -10.93 7.05 14.20
CA THR A 274 -9.67 7.14 14.95
C THR A 274 -9.34 8.59 15.28
N HIS A 275 -9.36 9.43 14.25
CA HIS A 275 -9.36 10.89 14.31
C HIS A 275 -10.05 11.40 13.05
N LEU A 276 -10.48 12.67 13.03
CA LEU A 276 -11.31 13.19 11.94
C LEU A 276 -10.66 13.16 10.55
N PRO A 277 -9.34 13.36 10.39
CA PRO A 277 -8.67 13.16 9.10
C PRO A 277 -8.86 11.76 8.48
N ASP A 278 -9.06 10.73 9.29
CA ASP A 278 -9.19 9.35 8.81
C ASP A 278 -10.63 9.05 8.39
N ILE A 279 -10.90 9.13 7.10
CA ILE A 279 -12.23 8.87 6.57
C ILE A 279 -12.36 7.41 6.14
N THR A 280 -13.40 6.73 6.63
CA THR A 280 -13.74 5.36 6.23
C THR A 280 -14.81 5.37 5.16
N VAL A 281 -14.53 4.75 4.02
CA VAL A 281 -15.47 4.49 2.94
C VAL A 281 -15.87 3.02 3.00
N ILE A 282 -17.18 2.74 3.06
CA ILE A 282 -17.74 1.41 3.32
C ILE A 282 -18.70 1.05 2.19
N THR A 283 -18.43 -0.06 1.52
CA THR A 283 -19.21 -0.54 0.38
C THR A 283 -19.86 -1.89 0.71
N PRO A 284 -21.21 -1.96 0.81
CA PRO A 284 -21.92 -3.24 0.90
C PRO A 284 -21.80 -4.03 -0.40
N VAL A 285 -21.47 -5.31 -0.29
CA VAL A 285 -21.46 -6.26 -1.39
C VAL A 285 -22.71 -7.12 -1.27
N PHE A 286 -23.65 -6.94 -2.19
CA PHE A 286 -24.91 -7.70 -2.19
C PHE A 286 -24.74 -9.08 -2.81
N GLU A 287 -25.55 -10.03 -2.35
CA GLU A 287 -25.73 -11.31 -3.01
C GLU A 287 -26.46 -11.15 -4.36
N ARG A 288 -26.49 -12.20 -5.17
CA ARG A 288 -26.94 -12.13 -6.57
C ARG A 288 -28.36 -11.61 -6.73
N SER A 289 -29.25 -11.88 -5.77
CA SER A 289 -30.62 -11.37 -5.81
C SER A 289 -30.75 -9.88 -5.48
N GLY A 290 -29.71 -9.27 -4.90
CA GLY A 290 -29.69 -7.87 -4.47
C GLY A 290 -30.45 -7.60 -3.17
N LYS A 291 -30.97 -8.63 -2.49
CA LYS A 291 -31.80 -8.48 -1.29
C LYS A 291 -31.00 -8.43 0.00
N GLU A 292 -29.95 -9.23 0.09
CA GLU A 292 -29.13 -9.32 1.29
C GLU A 292 -27.68 -8.92 1.01
N ILE A 293 -27.03 -8.40 2.04
CA ILE A 293 -25.62 -8.05 2.01
C ILE A 293 -24.83 -9.32 2.32
N ALA A 294 -24.04 -9.76 1.35
CA ALA A 294 -23.17 -10.92 1.47
C ALA A 294 -21.91 -10.60 2.30
N PHE A 295 -21.33 -9.42 2.06
CA PHE A 295 -20.09 -8.94 2.67
C PHE A 295 -20.05 -7.41 2.70
N TYR A 296 -19.10 -6.83 3.42
CA TYR A 296 -18.68 -5.44 3.20
C TYR A 296 -17.21 -5.38 2.83
N VAL A 297 -16.87 -4.43 1.98
CA VAL A 297 -15.48 -4.01 1.76
C VAL A 297 -15.35 -2.57 2.22
N ALA A 298 -14.29 -2.26 2.95
CA ALA A 298 -14.05 -0.91 3.42
C ALA A 298 -12.60 -0.50 3.23
N SER A 299 -12.40 0.80 3.06
CA SER A 299 -11.10 1.42 3.08
C SER A 299 -11.12 2.65 3.99
N ARG A 300 -10.02 2.87 4.69
CA ARG A 300 -9.78 4.09 5.47
C ARG A 300 -8.55 4.78 4.91
N GLY A 301 -8.64 6.10 4.71
CA GLY A 301 -7.56 6.91 4.17
C GLY A 301 -7.45 8.21 4.94
N HIS A 302 -6.22 8.66 5.13
CA HIS A 302 -5.92 9.90 5.83
C HIS A 302 -6.03 11.12 4.91
N HIS A 303 -6.91 12.07 5.25
CA HIS A 303 -7.07 13.32 4.53
C HIS A 303 -6.31 14.46 5.21
N THR A 304 -5.41 15.10 4.47
CA THR A 304 -4.54 16.17 4.99
C THR A 304 -5.28 17.39 5.54
N ASP A 305 -6.45 17.71 4.96
CA ASP A 305 -7.30 18.81 5.40
C ASP A 305 -8.77 18.36 5.48
N ILE A 306 -9.36 18.49 6.67
CA ILE A 306 -10.76 18.25 6.99
C ILE A 306 -11.42 19.50 7.61
N GLY A 307 -10.75 20.66 7.52
CA GLY A 307 -11.12 21.87 8.24
C GLY A 307 -10.70 21.83 9.71
N GLY A 308 -11.25 22.74 10.51
CA GLY A 308 -11.01 22.87 11.95
C GLY A 308 -10.50 24.25 12.37
N LEU A 309 -10.14 24.38 13.65
CA LEU A 309 -9.68 25.61 14.28
C LEU A 309 -8.41 26.13 13.59
N GLY A 310 -8.44 27.39 13.15
CA GLY A 310 -7.35 27.99 12.39
C GLY A 310 -7.04 27.28 11.06
N GLY A 311 -7.96 26.45 10.55
CA GLY A 311 -7.77 25.66 9.33
C GLY A 311 -6.78 24.51 9.52
N LYS A 312 -6.63 23.99 10.74
CA LYS A 312 -5.83 22.82 11.05
C LYS A 312 -6.76 21.66 11.38
N SER A 313 -6.45 20.48 10.85
CA SER A 313 -7.25 19.26 11.01
C SER A 313 -6.84 18.40 12.20
N MET A 314 -5.84 18.85 12.95
CA MET A 314 -5.45 18.35 14.27
C MET A 314 -4.87 19.52 15.09
N PRO A 315 -5.67 20.55 15.42
CA PRO A 315 -5.17 21.67 16.20
C PRO A 315 -4.87 21.20 17.64
N PRO A 316 -3.68 21.49 18.20
CA PRO A 316 -3.35 21.08 19.57
C PRO A 316 -4.18 21.82 20.64
N ASP A 317 -4.82 22.92 20.24
CA ASP A 317 -5.59 23.80 21.12
C ASP A 317 -7.11 23.49 21.06
N SER A 318 -7.54 22.39 20.44
CA SER A 318 -8.95 21.98 20.48
C SER A 318 -9.36 21.54 21.89
N THR A 319 -10.50 22.04 22.34
CA THR A 319 -11.20 21.62 23.55
C THR A 319 -12.52 20.92 23.23
N GLU A 320 -13.02 21.07 22.00
CA GLU A 320 -14.30 20.55 21.55
C GLU A 320 -14.18 19.90 20.16
N LEU A 321 -14.94 18.83 19.90
CA LEU A 321 -14.83 18.05 18.65
C LEU A 321 -15.08 18.87 17.38
N TRP A 322 -16.02 19.83 17.41
CA TRP A 322 -16.34 20.67 16.25
C TRP A 322 -15.18 21.60 15.84
N GLN A 323 -14.17 21.77 16.71
CA GLN A 323 -12.94 22.50 16.42
C GLN A 323 -11.94 21.66 15.64
N GLU A 324 -12.12 20.35 15.53
CA GLU A 324 -11.15 19.44 14.91
C GLU A 324 -11.41 19.18 13.42
N GLY A 325 -12.54 19.66 12.90
CA GLY A 325 -12.90 19.58 11.49
C GLY A 325 -14.20 18.78 11.24
N ALA A 326 -14.39 18.30 10.02
CA ALA A 326 -15.66 17.71 9.62
C ALA A 326 -15.83 16.32 10.25
N ALA A 327 -16.84 16.19 11.12
CA ALA A 327 -17.20 14.93 11.77
C ALA A 327 -18.45 14.34 11.12
N ILE A 328 -18.32 13.11 10.62
CA ILE A 328 -19.30 12.41 9.77
C ILE A 328 -19.70 11.11 10.47
N THR A 329 -20.89 11.10 11.05
CA THR A 329 -21.46 9.90 11.67
C THR A 329 -21.89 8.87 10.62
N SER A 330 -22.58 9.33 9.57
CA SER A 330 -22.96 8.51 8.43
C SER A 330 -23.42 9.40 7.28
N PHE A 331 -22.91 9.16 6.08
CA PHE A 331 -23.38 9.81 4.87
C PHE A 331 -23.36 8.81 3.69
N LYS A 332 -24.41 8.82 2.86
CA LYS A 332 -24.44 8.04 1.61
C LYS A 332 -23.65 8.80 0.55
N LEU A 333 -22.35 8.51 0.48
CA LEU A 333 -21.43 9.10 -0.50
C LEU A 333 -21.82 8.74 -1.94
N VAL A 334 -22.26 7.50 -2.14
CA VAL A 334 -22.87 7.06 -3.39
C VAL A 334 -24.24 6.49 -3.05
N HIS A 335 -25.26 6.89 -3.79
CA HIS A 335 -26.58 6.28 -3.69
C HIS A 335 -26.98 5.71 -5.06
N ALA A 336 -27.26 4.41 -5.11
CA ALA A 336 -27.60 3.71 -6.35
C ALA A 336 -26.66 4.07 -7.53
N ASN A 337 -25.34 3.96 -7.31
CA ASN A 337 -24.27 4.28 -8.27
C ASN A 337 -24.11 5.77 -8.65
N LYS A 338 -24.77 6.70 -7.95
CA LYS A 338 -24.61 8.14 -8.15
C LYS A 338 -23.81 8.76 -7.01
N PHE A 339 -22.62 9.28 -7.30
CA PHE A 339 -21.74 9.94 -6.34
C PHE A 339 -22.27 11.34 -5.99
N ASP A 340 -22.46 11.63 -4.70
CA ASP A 340 -22.98 12.93 -4.22
C ASP A 340 -21.84 13.89 -3.83
N ASP A 341 -21.23 14.46 -4.86
CA ASP A 341 -20.14 15.45 -4.76
C ASP A 341 -20.56 16.70 -3.97
N LYS A 342 -21.80 17.16 -4.19
CA LYS A 342 -22.33 18.37 -3.55
C LYS A 342 -22.62 18.13 -2.06
N GLY A 343 -23.20 17.00 -1.73
CA GLY A 343 -23.52 16.63 -0.35
C GLY A 343 -22.27 16.49 0.50
N ILE A 344 -21.25 15.75 0.01
CA ILE A 344 -20.01 15.59 0.76
C ILE A 344 -19.22 16.90 0.86
N SER A 345 -19.18 17.72 -0.20
CA SER A 345 -18.57 19.06 -0.15
C SER A 345 -19.21 19.93 0.92
N LYS A 346 -20.55 19.92 1.02
CA LYS A 346 -21.25 20.68 2.04
C LYS A 346 -20.84 20.24 3.44
N ILE A 347 -20.72 18.93 3.69
CA ILE A 347 -20.30 18.37 4.97
C ILE A 347 -18.88 18.82 5.33
N LEU A 348 -17.94 18.73 4.38
CA LEU A 348 -16.55 19.15 4.57
C LEU A 348 -16.39 20.65 4.86
N LEU A 349 -17.40 21.46 4.50
CA LEU A 349 -17.43 22.90 4.75
C LEU A 349 -18.15 23.29 6.07
N ILE A 350 -18.88 22.38 6.71
CA ILE A 350 -19.58 22.63 7.98
C ILE A 350 -18.67 23.23 9.07
N PRO A 351 -17.42 22.78 9.26
CA PRO A 351 -16.56 23.32 10.33
C PRO A 351 -16.37 24.84 10.24
N GLY A 352 -16.42 25.42 9.04
CA GLY A 352 -16.30 26.87 8.82
C GLY A 352 -17.47 27.71 9.35
N GLN A 353 -18.53 27.06 9.86
CA GLN A 353 -19.65 27.76 10.50
C GLN A 353 -19.39 28.09 11.97
N TYR A 354 -18.35 27.50 12.57
CA TYR A 354 -18.01 27.71 13.98
C TYR A 354 -16.95 28.81 14.16
N PRO A 355 -17.00 29.57 15.29
CA PRO A 355 -16.05 30.65 15.54
C PRO A 355 -14.59 30.19 15.47
N GLY A 356 -13.77 30.90 14.69
CA GLY A 356 -12.34 30.61 14.54
C GLY A 356 -12.01 29.35 13.71
N CYS A 357 -13.02 28.62 13.24
CA CYS A 357 -12.85 27.42 12.45
C CYS A 357 -13.01 27.70 10.95
N PHE A 358 -12.44 26.83 10.13
CA PHE A 358 -12.52 26.88 8.68
C PHE A 358 -13.04 25.53 8.17
N GLY A 359 -13.83 25.55 7.10
CA GLY A 359 -14.11 24.33 6.35
C GLY A 359 -12.83 23.82 5.67
N SER A 360 -12.88 22.61 5.12
CA SER A 360 -11.75 22.12 4.31
C SER A 360 -11.43 23.13 3.20
N ARG A 361 -10.14 23.47 3.06
CA ARG A 361 -9.65 24.40 2.03
C ARG A 361 -9.34 23.68 0.72
N HIS A 362 -9.25 22.35 0.78
CA HIS A 362 -8.85 21.48 -0.32
C HIS A 362 -9.96 20.47 -0.67
N VAL A 363 -11.20 20.93 -0.78
CA VAL A 363 -12.37 20.07 -1.05
C VAL A 363 -12.19 19.22 -2.31
N SER A 364 -11.55 19.74 -3.36
CA SER A 364 -11.23 18.97 -4.58
C SER A 364 -10.30 17.79 -4.32
N ASP A 365 -9.33 17.94 -3.42
CA ASP A 365 -8.42 16.86 -3.02
C ASP A 365 -9.17 15.84 -2.16
N ASN A 366 -10.00 16.29 -1.22
CA ASN A 366 -10.86 15.38 -0.44
C ASN A 366 -11.74 14.52 -1.34
N ILE A 367 -12.40 15.13 -2.34
CA ILE A 367 -13.24 14.41 -3.30
C ILE A 367 -12.41 13.39 -4.09
N SER A 368 -11.20 13.77 -4.51
CA SER A 368 -10.32 12.88 -5.26
C SER A 368 -9.93 11.66 -4.41
N ASP A 369 -9.46 11.89 -3.19
CA ASP A 369 -9.12 10.82 -2.24
C ASP A 369 -10.32 9.89 -1.94
N LEU A 370 -11.52 10.44 -1.74
CA LEU A 370 -12.74 9.66 -1.57
C LEU A 370 -13.07 8.81 -2.81
N LYS A 371 -12.86 9.35 -4.02
CA LYS A 371 -13.04 8.59 -5.28
C LYS A 371 -12.02 7.46 -5.40
N ALA A 372 -10.79 7.67 -4.96
CA ALA A 372 -9.78 6.61 -4.91
C ALA A 372 -10.18 5.49 -3.94
N GLN A 373 -10.67 5.82 -2.76
CA GLN A 373 -11.18 4.84 -1.79
C GLN A 373 -12.38 4.07 -2.35
N VAL A 374 -13.33 4.75 -3.01
CA VAL A 374 -14.43 4.10 -3.73
C VAL A 374 -13.92 3.12 -4.78
N ALA A 375 -12.92 3.50 -5.59
CA ALA A 375 -12.34 2.64 -6.60
C ALA A 375 -11.63 1.41 -5.99
N ALA A 376 -10.91 1.59 -4.88
CA ALA A 376 -10.28 0.50 -4.15
C ALA A 376 -11.31 -0.50 -3.61
N ASN A 377 -12.38 0.00 -2.98
CA ASN A 377 -13.50 -0.83 -2.52
C ASN A 377 -14.18 -1.56 -3.69
N HIS A 378 -14.41 -0.88 -4.81
CA HIS A 378 -15.01 -1.49 -6.00
C HIS A 378 -14.18 -2.66 -6.52
N LYS A 379 -12.84 -2.54 -6.53
CA LYS A 379 -11.96 -3.65 -6.88
C LYS A 379 -12.10 -4.82 -5.90
N GLY A 380 -12.16 -4.54 -4.59
CA GLY A 380 -12.41 -5.55 -3.56
C GLY A 380 -13.75 -6.28 -3.77
N MET A 381 -14.82 -5.54 -4.07
CA MET A 381 -16.14 -6.08 -4.38
C MET A 381 -16.10 -7.03 -5.58
N ILE A 382 -15.47 -6.64 -6.70
CA ILE A 382 -15.33 -7.50 -7.89
C ILE A 382 -14.62 -8.81 -7.54
N LEU A 383 -13.54 -8.75 -6.77
CA LEU A 383 -12.78 -9.95 -6.41
C LEU A 383 -13.58 -10.89 -5.51
N VAL A 384 -14.35 -10.35 -4.57
CA VAL A 384 -15.25 -11.15 -3.72
C VAL A 384 -16.39 -11.75 -4.54
N GLN A 385 -16.95 -11.01 -5.48
CA GLN A 385 -17.99 -11.52 -6.38
C GLN A 385 -17.47 -12.65 -7.27
N ALA A 386 -16.26 -12.51 -7.85
CA ALA A 386 -15.63 -13.58 -8.61
C ALA A 386 -15.41 -14.84 -7.76
N LEU A 387 -14.98 -14.68 -6.50
CA LEU A 387 -14.82 -15.79 -5.56
C LEU A 387 -16.16 -16.48 -5.25
N ILE A 388 -17.25 -15.71 -5.10
CA ILE A 388 -18.61 -16.22 -4.91
C ILE A 388 -19.09 -16.96 -6.16
N GLU A 389 -18.79 -16.47 -7.36
CA GLU A 389 -19.15 -17.12 -8.62
C GLU A 389 -18.43 -18.47 -8.78
N GLU A 390 -17.16 -18.55 -8.41
CA GLU A 390 -16.36 -19.77 -8.51
C GLU A 390 -16.76 -20.83 -7.46
N TYR A 391 -16.95 -20.43 -6.20
CA TYR A 391 -17.13 -21.37 -5.09
C TYR A 391 -18.53 -21.39 -4.47
N THR A 392 -19.44 -20.51 -4.87
CA THR A 392 -20.76 -20.21 -4.27
C THR A 392 -20.70 -19.47 -2.93
N LEU A 393 -21.71 -18.63 -2.68
CA LEU A 393 -21.80 -17.80 -1.47
C LEU A 393 -21.74 -18.61 -0.16
N PRO A 394 -22.46 -19.75 0.00
CA PRO A 394 -22.41 -20.52 1.24
C PRO A 394 -21.02 -21.07 1.57
N VAL A 395 -20.25 -21.48 0.56
CA VAL A 395 -18.90 -22.01 0.74
C VAL A 395 -17.93 -20.90 1.15
N VAL A 396 -17.98 -19.76 0.47
CA VAL A 396 -17.14 -18.61 0.81
C VAL A 396 -17.42 -18.13 2.24
N GLN A 397 -18.69 -17.97 2.62
CA GLN A 397 -19.06 -17.59 3.98
C GLN A 397 -18.72 -18.66 5.03
N PHE A 398 -18.72 -19.95 4.66
CA PHE A 398 -18.27 -21.02 5.55
C PHE A 398 -16.78 -20.86 5.88
N TYR A 399 -15.91 -20.73 4.87
CA TYR A 399 -14.48 -20.57 5.09
C TYR A 399 -14.13 -19.26 5.80
N MET A 400 -14.82 -18.15 5.50
CA MET A 400 -14.59 -16.89 6.21
C MET A 400 -14.98 -16.96 7.69
N ARG A 401 -16.07 -17.67 8.03
CA ARG A 401 -16.40 -17.96 9.43
C ARG A 401 -15.34 -18.84 10.09
N ALA A 402 -14.83 -19.85 9.39
CA ALA A 402 -13.76 -20.71 9.90
C ALA A 402 -12.47 -19.91 10.19
N ILE A 403 -12.08 -18.97 9.31
CA ILE A 403 -10.94 -18.07 9.54
C ILE A 403 -11.13 -17.27 10.84
N ASN A 404 -12.31 -16.69 11.04
CA ASN A 404 -12.61 -15.93 12.25
C ASN A 404 -12.62 -16.79 13.52
N GLN A 405 -13.09 -18.03 13.45
CA GLN A 405 -13.04 -18.99 14.57
C GLN A 405 -11.61 -19.44 14.87
N MET A 406 -10.81 -19.71 13.83
CA MET A 406 -9.38 -20.05 13.98
C MET A 406 -8.57 -18.90 14.58
N ARG A 407 -8.96 -17.64 14.37
CA ARG A 407 -8.33 -16.49 15.03
C ARG A 407 -8.52 -16.49 16.54
N ASN A 408 -9.69 -16.89 17.03
CA ASN A 408 -10.01 -16.83 18.47
C ASN A 408 -9.41 -18.02 19.25
N SER A 409 -9.30 -19.21 18.65
CA SER A 409 -8.91 -20.44 19.37
C SER A 409 -7.47 -20.47 19.96
N PRO A 410 -6.42 -19.91 19.32
CA PRO A 410 -5.08 -19.86 19.90
C PRO A 410 -4.97 -18.75 20.95
N LEU A 411 -5.67 -17.63 20.75
CA LEU A 411 -5.70 -16.52 21.70
C LEU A 411 -6.39 -16.93 23.00
N GLU A 412 -7.54 -17.60 22.94
CA GLU A 412 -8.22 -18.16 24.12
C GLU A 412 -7.33 -19.18 24.84
N ARG A 413 -6.67 -20.10 24.12
CA ARG A 413 -5.70 -21.05 24.72
C ARG A 413 -4.46 -20.38 25.32
N THR A 414 -4.04 -19.25 24.78
CA THR A 414 -2.88 -18.49 25.29
C THR A 414 -3.26 -17.66 26.51
N PHE A 415 -4.45 -17.04 26.49
CA PHE A 415 -5.01 -16.36 27.64
C PHE A 415 -5.26 -17.34 28.78
N ASP A 416 -5.95 -18.46 28.55
CA ASP A 416 -6.22 -19.50 29.56
C ASP A 416 -4.93 -20.07 30.17
N ARG A 417 -3.87 -20.24 29.38
CA ARG A 417 -2.54 -20.65 29.88
C ARG A 417 -1.88 -19.61 30.79
N HIS A 418 -2.24 -18.34 30.67
CA HIS A 418 -1.62 -17.25 31.44
C HIS A 418 -2.53 -16.68 32.55
N THR A 419 -3.85 -16.83 32.49
CA THR A 419 -4.78 -16.48 33.58
C THR A 419 -4.88 -17.55 34.66
N LEU A 420 -4.56 -18.81 34.37
CA LEU A 420 -4.49 -19.89 35.38
C LEU A 420 -3.32 -19.77 36.37
N ASN A 421 -2.53 -18.68 36.35
CA ASN A 421 -1.47 -18.39 37.32
C ASN A 421 -1.72 -17.12 38.16
N LEU A 422 -2.93 -16.55 38.11
CA LEU A 422 -3.36 -15.47 38.99
C LEU A 422 -4.35 -16.00 40.03
N ASP A 423 -3.92 -17.00 40.80
CA ASP A 423 -4.51 -17.24 42.11
C ASP A 423 -4.06 -16.10 43.03
N LEU A 424 -4.99 -15.19 43.29
CA LEU A 424 -4.91 -14.18 44.35
C LEU A 424 -4.89 -14.91 45.71
N THR A 425 -3.71 -14.99 46.33
CA THR A 425 -3.58 -15.16 47.79
C THR A 425 -3.75 -13.84 48.51
#